data_AF-A0A2C4QL90-F1
#
_entry.id   AF-A0A2C4QL90-F1
#
_cell.length_a   1.000
_cell.length_b   1.000
_cell.length_c   1.000
_cell.angle_alpha   90.00
_cell.angle_beta   90.00
_cell.angle_gamma   90.00
#
_symmetry.space_group_name_H-M   'P 1'
#
loop_
_entity.id
_entity.type
_entity.pdbx_description
1 polymer ?
#
loop_
_entity_poly.entity_id
_entity_poly.type
_entity_poly.pdbx_seq_one_letter_code
_entity_poly.pdbx_strand_id
1 'polypeptide(L)' 'MIQQFQVLHTDPLGLGKKWKEMYRSFQEKEWKEQYPNLSIHTSYHVTLTNSGVVE' A
#
# COMPACT_ATOMS: atom_id res chain seq x y z
N MET A 1 4.76 0.12 9.13
CA MET A 1 3.29 0.06 9.20
C MET A 1 2.67 -0.86 8.16
N ILE A 2 2.96 -0.72 6.87
CA ILE A 2 2.34 -1.58 5.83
C ILE A 2 2.61 -3.08 6.07
N GLN A 3 3.82 -3.45 6.49
CA GLN A 3 4.16 -4.83 6.86
C GLN A 3 3.28 -5.40 8.00
N GLN A 4 2.81 -4.57 8.94
CA GLN A 4 1.93 -5.05 10.01
C GLN A 4 0.55 -5.45 9.45
N PHE A 5 0.06 -4.72 8.45
CA PHE A 5 -1.18 -5.06 7.77
C PHE A 5 -1.06 -6.36 6.94
N GLN A 6 0.12 -6.59 6.35
CA GLN A 6 0.43 -7.85 5.67
C GLN A 6 0.44 -9.04 6.63
N VAL A 7 1.05 -8.91 7.80
CA VAL A 7 1.04 -9.95 8.86
C VAL A 7 -0.38 -10.21 9.37
N LEU A 8 -1.19 -9.16 9.49
CA LEU A 8 -2.58 -9.26 9.93
C LEU A 8 -3.54 -9.68 8.80
N HIS A 9 -3.03 -9.99 7.60
CA HIS A 9 -3.83 -10.33 6.41
C HIS A 9 -4.96 -9.34 6.10
N THR A 10 -4.75 -8.07 6.42
CA THR A 10 -5.77 -7.03 6.27
C THR A 10 -5.29 -5.96 5.32
N ASP A 11 -6.15 -5.48 4.42
CA ASP A 11 -5.82 -4.45 3.43
C ASP A 11 -6.61 -3.16 3.71
N PRO A 12 -6.16 -2.35 4.68
CA PRO A 12 -6.84 -1.11 5.05
C PRO A 12 -6.59 0.01 4.02
N LEU A 13 -5.63 -0.20 3.11
CA LEU A 13 -5.26 0.76 2.07
C LEU A 13 -6.07 0.56 0.78
N GLY A 14 -6.88 -0.50 0.70
CA GLY A 14 -7.73 -0.79 -0.46
C GLY A 14 -6.94 -1.13 -1.72
N LEU A 15 -5.73 -1.68 -1.56
CA LEU A 15 -4.86 -2.08 -2.66
C LEU A 15 -5.53 -3.12 -3.56
N GLY A 16 -6.29 -4.06 -2.99
CA GLY A 16 -7.03 -5.07 -3.73
C GLY A 16 -8.17 -4.49 -4.56
N LYS A 17 -8.81 -3.41 -4.07
CA LYS A 17 -9.83 -2.68 -4.84
C LYS A 17 -9.20 -2.01 -6.05
N LYS A 18 -8.05 -1.34 -5.88
CA LYS A 18 -7.31 -0.75 -6.99
C LYS A 18 -6.84 -1.80 -8.01
N TRP A 19 -6.40 -2.96 -7.52
CA TRP A 19 -5.99 -4.06 -8.40
C TRP A 19 -7.16 -4.61 -9.21
N LYS A 20 -8.33 -4.76 -8.58
CA LYS A 20 -9.58 -5.15 -9.24
C LYS A 20 -10.01 -4.16 -10.31
N GLU A 21 -9.79 -2.86 -10.09
CA GLU A 21 -10.07 -1.82 -11.08
C GLU A 21 -9.10 -1.86 -12.26
N MET A 22 -7.81 -2.16 -12.03
CA MET A 22 -6.81 -2.29 -13.11
C MET A 22 -6.91 -3.61 -13.88
N TYR A 23 -7.24 -4.72 -13.22
CA TYR A 23 -7.24 -6.06 -13.83
C TYR A 23 -8.63 -6.69 -13.74
N ARG A 24 -9.32 -6.78 -14.89
CA ARG A 24 -10.63 -7.44 -15.01
C ARG A 24 -10.63 -8.92 -14.60
N SER A 25 -9.49 -9.59 -14.66
CA SER A 25 -9.31 -10.99 -14.27
C SER A 25 -9.12 -11.21 -12.77
N PHE A 26 -9.26 -10.17 -11.95
CA PHE A 26 -8.97 -10.22 -10.52
C PHE A 26 -9.75 -11.33 -9.79
N GLN A 27 -9.01 -12.27 -9.22
CA GLN A 27 -9.53 -13.30 -8.32
C GLN A 27 -9.27 -12.87 -6.88
N GLU A 28 -10.34 -12.70 -6.09
CA GLU A 28 -10.21 -12.28 -4.69
C GLU A 28 -9.44 -13.31 -3.83
N LYS A 29 -9.53 -14.60 -4.18
CA LYS A 29 -8.77 -15.66 -3.52
C LYS A 29 -7.26 -15.51 -3.75
N GLU A 30 -6.84 -15.34 -5.00
CA GLU A 30 -5.42 -15.14 -5.32
C GLU A 30 -4.87 -13.88 -4.65
N TRP A 31 -5.67 -12.81 -4.57
CA TRP A 31 -5.29 -11.59 -3.85
C TRP A 31 -5.00 -11.84 -2.37
N LYS A 32 -5.86 -12.58 -1.67
CA LYS A 32 -5.66 -12.90 -0.24
C LYS A 32 -4.40 -13.73 0.01
N GLU A 33 -4.02 -14.57 -0.95
CA GLU A 33 -2.79 -15.39 -0.87
C GLU A 33 -1.53 -14.61 -1.25
N GLN A 34 -1.61 -13.68 -2.21
CA GLN A 34 -0.46 -12.91 -2.68
C GLN A 34 -0.19 -11.65 -1.84
N TYR A 35 -1.22 -11.01 -1.28
CA TYR A 35 -1.10 -9.77 -0.51
C TYR A 35 -0.04 -9.80 0.62
N PRO A 36 0.08 -10.88 1.42
CA PRO A 36 1.08 -10.98 2.48
C PRO A 36 2.52 -11.09 1.96
N ASN A 37 2.68 -11.65 0.75
CA ASN A 37 3.99 -11.92 0.12
C ASN A 37 4.44 -10.81 -0.85
N LEU A 38 3.63 -9.77 -1.04
CA LEU A 38 3.92 -8.66 -1.94
C LEU A 38 5.00 -7.75 -1.34
N SER A 39 6.08 -7.50 -2.09
CA SER A 39 7.05 -6.48 -1.73
C SER A 39 6.48 -5.09 -2.05
N ILE A 40 6.03 -4.36 -1.03
CA ILE A 40 5.48 -3.01 -1.18
C ILE A 40 6.60 -1.99 -0.96
N HIS A 41 7.05 -1.36 -2.03
CA HIS A 41 7.95 -0.21 -1.95
C HIS A 41 7.15 1.09 -1.86
N THR A 42 7.33 1.84 -0.77
CA THR A 42 6.71 3.16 -0.60
C THR A 42 7.75 4.25 -0.82
N SER A 43 7.56 5.04 -1.87
CA SER A 43 8.36 6.24 -2.10
C SER A 43 7.64 7.44 -1.52
N TYR A 44 8.27 8.09 -0.55
CA TYR A 44 7.76 9.33 0.04
C TYR A 44 8.42 10.52 -0.67
N HIS A 45 7.62 11.36 -1.31
CA HIS A 45 8.07 12.68 -1.75
C HIS A 45 7.58 13.72 -0.76
N VAL A 46 8.53 14.33 -0.04
CA VAL A 46 8.25 15.40 0.91
C VAL A 46 8.76 16.70 0.31
N THR A 47 7.86 17.64 0.06
CA THR A 47 8.21 19.00 -0.34
C THR A 47 8.20 19.87 0.91
N LEU A 48 9.38 20.23 1.43
CA LEU A 48 9.48 21.21 2.50
C LEU A 48 9.16 22.60 1.92
N THR A 49 7.99 23.12 2.26
CA THR A 49 7.52 24.43 1.80
C THR A 49 7.87 25.58 2.75
N ASN A 50 8.27 25.30 3.99
CA ASN A 50 8.69 26.31 4.97
C ASN A 50 9.85 25.78 5.82
N SER A 51 11.05 26.33 5.63
CA SER A 51 12.10 26.32 6.64
C SER A 51 11.90 27.54 7.52
N GLY A 52 11.24 27.38 8.68
CA GLY A 52 11.25 28.42 9.69
C GLY A 52 12.72 28.70 10.05
N VAL A 53 13.19 29.91 9.78
CA VAL A 53 14.48 30.38 10.28
C VAL A 53 14.39 30.34 11.80
N VAL A 54 15.19 29.48 12.43
CA VAL A 54 15.41 29.54 13.87
C VAL A 54 16.46 30.63 14.06
N GLU A 55 16.02 31.83 14.45
CA GLU A 55 16.88 32.86 15.08
C GLU A 55 16.96 32.62 16.59
#